data_AF-A0A915M156-F1
#
_entry.id   AF-A0A915M156-F1
#
_cell.length_a   1.000
_cell.length_b   1.000
_cell.length_c   1.000
_cell.angle_alpha   90.00
_cell.angle_beta   90.00
_cell.angle_gamma   90.00
#
_symmetry.space_group_name_H-M   'P 1'
#
loop_
_entity.id
_entity.type
_entity.pdbx_description
1 polymer ?
#
loop_
_entity_poly.entity_id
_entity_poly.type
_entity_poly.pdbx_seq_one_letter_code
_entity_poly.pdbx_strand_id
1 'polypeptide(L)'
;MDTTNNFEDYTLTCADCGASDPGWASLNHCVLICSECCFVHRNLGRHISQIRSLTGGIWHTNQLKLINYLYKNGSNNIWEHSLIDSHSGRVKKKPVSNDPIIPKKAFINDKYVRLLYAIRPAKDEFTVDDLNRQLWSSVRTGHVITALRLLALGASPDFVDQGNTPLHIAAKNGQDLQVELLWIYGADFSCKNSCGQTPAEVAKKEGHLELSERIIELSFEVSDHFSLFLCGRKPSHKDNQHFLIPDLVDPFISERMHNLGKQVHLISDLLFERLVQDVYDEVDRREIELQWSALNNSQIRMHKHVAIFLPPNPQLSATRNQMRQKLAKFSSSDFFYLVIDLLKEIRRRYFGIQIPVEDVKNNEFCLDDEQLDGVYSDNRGKLCLSESSNENRSQNNKTLHSDQEQHFYSLDNYLELKEKLRDTNEKLERMEVSNSEILGTLKQMQRALERLEYDQTHIRQEMNERLLKQYNQYRSASPTQAQIGAVMMSASTLMRPNQQQQKYVHNYSTVFPDNLILETELLTSAIK
;
A
#
# COMPACT_ATOMS: atom_id res chain seq x y z
N MET A 1 20.08 -23.43 -3.87
CA MET A 1 20.26 -23.88 -5.25
C MET A 1 20.49 -22.64 -6.07
N ASP A 2 21.64 -22.57 -6.73
CA ASP A 2 22.29 -21.35 -7.22
C ASP A 2 21.44 -20.49 -8.16
N THR A 3 21.06 -19.29 -7.70
CA THR A 3 20.44 -18.23 -8.50
C THR A 3 21.55 -17.39 -9.17
N THR A 4 22.20 -17.94 -10.19
CA THR A 4 22.96 -17.10 -11.12
C THR A 4 21.97 -16.55 -12.14
N ASN A 5 21.59 -15.29 -11.95
CA ASN A 5 20.75 -14.52 -12.85
C ASN A 5 21.46 -14.34 -14.20
N ASN A 6 21.29 -15.29 -15.13
CA ASN A 6 21.79 -15.18 -16.49
C ASN A 6 20.92 -14.19 -17.29
N PHE A 7 21.16 -12.90 -17.09
CA PHE A 7 20.83 -11.87 -18.06
C PHE A 7 21.85 -11.94 -19.21
N GLU A 8 21.63 -12.83 -20.18
CA GLU A 8 22.48 -12.93 -21.38
C GLU A 8 22.44 -11.62 -22.20
N ASP A 9 23.61 -11.02 -22.45
CA ASP A 9 24.01 -10.13 -23.56
C ASP A 9 23.10 -8.94 -23.97
N TYR A 10 22.35 -8.35 -23.04
CA TYR A 10 21.69 -7.05 -23.27
C TYR A 10 22.09 -6.04 -22.20
N THR A 11 22.45 -4.83 -22.61
CA THR A 11 22.55 -3.68 -21.70
C THR A 11 21.15 -3.33 -21.22
N LEU A 12 20.76 -3.83 -20.06
CA LEU A 12 19.49 -3.50 -19.44
C LEU A 12 19.45 -2.00 -19.14
N THR A 13 18.37 -1.34 -19.52
CA THR A 13 18.18 0.10 -19.30
C THR A 13 16.95 0.39 -18.46
N CYS A 14 17.08 1.32 -17.52
CA CYS A 14 15.97 1.88 -16.78
C CYS A 14 14.92 2.49 -17.72
N ALA A 15 13.68 2.05 -17.56
CA ALA A 15 12.55 2.47 -18.37
C ALA A 15 12.21 3.96 -18.24
N ASP A 16 12.64 4.65 -17.18
CA ASP A 16 12.26 6.04 -16.95
C ASP A 16 13.36 7.06 -17.27
N CYS A 17 14.63 6.70 -17.09
CA CYS A 17 15.76 7.62 -17.30
C CYS A 17 16.90 7.08 -18.17
N GLY A 18 16.82 5.81 -18.63
CA GLY A 18 17.82 5.20 -19.50
C GLY A 18 19.14 4.78 -18.81
N ALA A 19 19.21 4.78 -17.47
CA ALA A 19 20.37 4.27 -16.73
C ALA A 19 20.67 2.80 -17.09
N SER A 20 21.94 2.43 -17.22
CA SER A 20 22.41 1.16 -17.81
C SER A 20 22.43 -0.06 -16.87
N ASP A 21 21.90 0.06 -15.65
CA ASP A 21 21.85 -1.04 -14.68
C ASP A 21 20.62 -0.92 -13.76
N PRO A 22 19.43 -1.32 -14.25
CA PRO A 22 18.22 -1.29 -13.43
C PRO A 22 18.22 -2.46 -12.44
N GLY A 23 18.34 -2.17 -11.13
CA GLY A 23 18.27 -3.19 -10.06
C GLY A 23 16.86 -3.55 -9.57
N TRP A 24 15.81 -2.95 -10.13
CA TRP A 24 14.44 -3.08 -9.66
C TRP A 24 13.47 -3.29 -10.83
N ALA A 25 12.31 -3.88 -10.55
CA ALA A 25 11.21 -4.03 -11.50
C ALA A 25 9.92 -3.42 -10.93
N SER A 26 9.11 -2.82 -11.81
CA SER A 26 7.71 -2.54 -11.56
C SER A 26 6.87 -3.64 -12.21
N LEU A 27 6.22 -4.48 -11.40
CA LEU A 27 5.55 -5.70 -11.84
C LEU A 27 4.34 -5.40 -12.73
N ASN A 28 3.41 -4.58 -12.24
CA ASN A 28 2.19 -4.21 -12.97
C ASN A 28 2.44 -3.36 -14.22
N HIS A 29 3.60 -2.69 -14.32
CA HIS A 29 4.00 -2.02 -15.56
C HIS A 29 4.92 -2.89 -16.43
N CYS A 30 5.41 -4.01 -15.90
CA CYS A 30 6.34 -4.92 -16.56
C CYS A 30 7.59 -4.21 -17.11
N VAL A 31 8.17 -3.30 -16.32
CA VAL A 31 9.36 -2.51 -16.70
C VAL A 31 10.47 -2.61 -15.65
N LEU A 32 11.71 -2.45 -16.10
CA LEU A 32 12.89 -2.40 -15.23
C LEU A 32 13.25 -0.94 -14.92
N ILE A 33 13.60 -0.64 -13.68
CA ILE A 33 13.91 0.71 -13.20
C ILE A 33 15.18 0.72 -12.33
N CYS A 34 15.94 1.82 -12.38
CA CYS A 34 17.12 2.00 -11.51
C CYS A 34 16.71 2.39 -10.09
N SER A 35 17.67 2.35 -9.15
CA SER A 35 17.43 2.69 -7.74
C SER A 35 16.83 4.09 -7.56
N GLU A 36 17.34 5.11 -8.27
CA GLU A 36 16.80 6.47 -8.16
C GLU A 36 15.35 6.59 -8.65
N CYS A 37 14.98 5.91 -9.74
CA CYS A 37 13.59 5.89 -10.20
C CYS A 37 12.71 5.06 -9.26
N CYS A 38 13.22 3.93 -8.76
CA CYS A 38 12.57 3.11 -7.73
C CYS A 38 12.22 3.94 -6.48
N PHE A 39 13.10 4.84 -6.04
CA PHE A 39 12.80 5.77 -4.94
C PHE A 39 11.52 6.58 -5.18
N VAL A 40 11.29 7.04 -6.42
CA VAL A 40 10.03 7.73 -6.76
C VAL A 40 8.86 6.76 -6.76
N HIS A 41 9.00 5.60 -7.41
CA HIS A 41 7.93 4.60 -7.50
C HIS A 41 7.43 4.16 -6.12
N ARG A 42 8.32 3.98 -5.14
CA ARG A 42 7.97 3.60 -3.76
C ARG A 42 7.05 4.62 -3.10
N ASN A 43 7.20 5.90 -3.45
CA ASN A 43 6.37 6.99 -2.94
C ASN A 43 5.02 7.12 -3.67
N LEU A 44 4.79 6.40 -4.77
CA LEU A 44 3.50 6.35 -5.45
C LEU A 44 2.54 5.35 -4.79
N GLY A 45 3.08 4.30 -4.15
CA GLY A 45 2.32 3.22 -3.54
C GLY A 45 1.97 2.09 -4.52
N ARG A 46 1.64 0.91 -3.98
CA ARG A 46 1.41 -0.33 -4.74
C ARG A 46 0.25 -0.25 -5.74
N HIS A 47 -0.76 0.57 -5.44
CA HIS A 47 -1.88 0.83 -6.33
C HIS A 47 -1.48 1.49 -7.66
N ILE A 48 -0.28 2.08 -7.72
CA ILE A 48 0.30 2.63 -8.95
C ILE A 48 1.44 1.75 -9.42
N SER A 49 2.40 1.42 -8.56
CA SER A 49 3.57 0.62 -8.93
C SER A 49 3.90 -0.41 -7.86
N GLN A 50 3.81 -1.68 -8.23
CA GLN A 50 4.23 -2.82 -7.42
C GLN A 50 5.71 -3.09 -7.67
N ILE A 51 6.56 -2.93 -6.67
CA ILE A 51 8.02 -2.91 -6.86
C ILE A 51 8.65 -4.18 -6.31
N ARG A 52 9.63 -4.73 -7.02
CA ARG A 52 10.44 -5.84 -6.52
C ARG A 52 11.91 -5.68 -6.92
N SER A 53 12.83 -5.98 -6.02
CA SER A 53 14.28 -5.98 -6.32
C SER A 53 14.65 -7.17 -7.20
N LEU A 54 15.50 -6.97 -8.21
CA LEU A 54 16.00 -8.06 -9.07
C LEU A 54 17.06 -8.93 -8.39
N THR A 55 17.77 -8.38 -7.39
CA THR A 55 18.89 -9.05 -6.72
C THR A 55 18.54 -9.49 -5.30
N GLY A 56 17.75 -8.70 -4.57
CA GLY A 56 17.35 -9.00 -3.20
C GLY A 56 15.91 -9.52 -3.04
N GLY A 57 15.12 -9.55 -4.12
CA GLY A 57 13.74 -10.01 -4.09
C GLY A 57 13.61 -11.51 -4.33
N ILE A 58 12.55 -12.11 -3.80
CA ILE A 58 12.19 -13.50 -4.08
C ILE A 58 11.40 -13.57 -5.38
N TRP A 59 11.88 -14.37 -6.34
CA TRP A 59 11.27 -14.51 -7.65
C TRP A 59 10.92 -15.97 -7.93
N HIS A 60 9.70 -16.19 -8.41
CA HIS A 60 9.40 -17.41 -9.12
C HIS A 60 9.98 -17.36 -10.53
N THR A 61 10.44 -18.50 -11.06
CA THR A 61 11.08 -18.58 -12.38
C THR A 61 10.18 -18.02 -13.48
N ASN A 62 8.88 -18.30 -13.46
CA ASN A 62 7.95 -17.82 -14.49
C ASN A 62 7.66 -16.32 -14.37
N GLN A 63 7.68 -15.75 -13.16
CA GLN A 63 7.57 -14.29 -12.96
C GLN A 63 8.77 -13.56 -13.55
N LEU A 64 9.99 -14.06 -13.31
CA LEU A 64 11.19 -13.45 -13.87
C LEU A 64 11.22 -13.60 -15.40
N LYS A 65 10.84 -14.78 -15.93
CA LYS A 65 10.68 -15.01 -17.38
C LYS A 65 9.67 -14.04 -17.99
N LEU A 66 8.52 -13.83 -17.34
CA LEU A 66 7.49 -12.89 -17.79
C LEU A 66 8.03 -11.47 -17.90
N ILE A 67 8.63 -10.95 -16.83
CA ILE A 67 9.18 -9.59 -16.80
C ILE A 67 10.27 -9.42 -17.86
N ASN A 68 11.17 -10.39 -17.99
CA ASN A 68 12.22 -10.37 -19.00
C ASN A 68 11.65 -10.43 -20.43
N TYR A 69 10.65 -11.28 -20.67
CA TYR A 69 9.98 -11.39 -21.97
C TYR A 69 9.30 -10.07 -22.34
N LEU A 70 8.51 -9.49 -21.44
CA LEU A 70 7.79 -8.24 -21.70
C LEU A 70 8.72 -7.05 -21.86
N TYR A 71 9.78 -6.98 -21.05
CA TYR A 71 10.82 -5.97 -21.21
C TYR A 71 11.48 -6.04 -22.59
N LYS A 72 11.91 -7.23 -23.03
CA LYS A 72 12.51 -7.46 -24.35
C LYS A 72 11.56 -7.14 -25.51
N ASN A 73 10.26 -7.37 -25.31
CA ASN A 73 9.22 -7.08 -26.30
C ASN A 73 8.66 -5.64 -26.21
N GLY A 74 9.34 -4.74 -25.48
CA GLY A 74 9.02 -3.31 -25.48
C GLY A 74 7.76 -2.95 -24.69
N SER A 75 7.50 -3.62 -23.55
CA SER A 75 6.42 -3.27 -22.62
C SER A 75 6.36 -1.77 -22.29
N ASN A 76 7.52 -1.11 -22.20
CA ASN A 76 7.64 0.31 -21.95
C ASN A 76 6.92 1.18 -23.01
N ASN A 77 6.77 0.69 -24.25
CA ASN A 77 6.06 1.39 -25.32
C ASN A 77 4.57 1.57 -25.03
N ILE A 78 3.97 0.74 -24.17
CA ILE A 78 2.59 0.91 -23.72
C ILE A 78 2.46 2.19 -22.92
N TRP A 79 3.45 2.48 -22.07
CA TRP A 79 3.45 3.62 -21.15
C TRP A 79 4.09 4.87 -21.75
N GLU A 80 4.81 4.74 -22.87
CA GLU A 80 5.48 5.84 -23.60
C GLU A 80 4.98 6.00 -25.03
N HIS A 81 3.82 5.43 -25.36
CA HIS A 81 3.23 5.41 -26.71
C HIS A 81 3.24 6.80 -27.37
N SER A 82 2.74 7.82 -26.67
CA SER A 82 2.67 9.18 -27.24
C SER A 82 4.03 9.89 -27.34
N LEU A 83 5.07 9.39 -26.68
CA LEU A 83 6.43 9.94 -26.80
C LEU A 83 7.12 9.43 -28.06
N ILE A 84 6.70 8.26 -28.55
CA ILE A 84 7.21 7.61 -29.76
C ILE A 84 6.45 8.13 -31.00
N ASP A 85 5.16 8.42 -30.85
CA ASP A 85 4.32 8.90 -31.95
C ASP A 85 4.71 10.33 -32.40
N SER A 86 5.38 10.40 -33.54
CA SER A 86 5.96 11.61 -34.15
C SER A 86 4.92 12.67 -34.56
N HIS A 87 3.63 12.33 -34.53
CA HIS A 87 2.53 13.24 -34.84
C HIS A 87 2.19 14.20 -33.68
N SER A 88 2.71 13.93 -32.48
CA SER A 88 2.49 14.81 -31.32
C SER A 88 3.52 15.95 -31.32
N GLY A 89 3.14 17.12 -31.84
CA GLY A 89 4.01 18.31 -32.01
C GLY A 89 4.61 18.95 -30.73
N ARG A 90 4.63 18.24 -29.59
CA ARG A 90 5.35 18.64 -28.37
C ARG A 90 6.31 17.52 -27.98
N VAL A 91 7.59 17.67 -28.33
CA VAL A 91 8.67 16.79 -27.86
C VAL A 91 8.83 16.96 -26.36
N LYS A 92 8.12 16.15 -25.57
CA LYS A 92 8.33 16.07 -24.13
C LYS A 92 9.59 15.24 -23.89
N LYS A 93 10.60 15.87 -23.30
CA LYS A 93 11.93 15.26 -23.12
C LYS A 93 11.92 14.30 -21.93
N LYS A 94 12.28 13.04 -22.17
CA LYS A 94 12.56 12.04 -21.14
C LYS A 94 13.82 12.44 -20.36
N PRO A 95 13.84 12.29 -19.02
CA PRO A 95 15.04 12.57 -18.24
C PRO A 95 16.16 11.59 -18.59
N VAL A 96 17.40 11.99 -18.37
CA VAL A 96 18.58 11.14 -18.54
C VAL A 96 19.09 10.61 -17.21
N SER A 97 19.95 9.60 -17.24
CA SER A 97 20.49 8.94 -16.04
C SER A 97 21.14 9.91 -15.04
N ASN A 98 21.79 10.98 -15.52
CA ASN A 98 22.49 11.93 -14.67
C ASN A 98 21.61 13.09 -14.16
N ASP A 99 20.35 13.16 -14.56
CA ASP A 99 19.44 14.20 -14.10
C ASP A 99 19.15 14.04 -12.59
N PRO A 100 18.92 15.14 -11.85
CA PRO A 100 18.52 15.06 -10.45
C PRO A 100 17.15 14.38 -10.27
N ILE A 101 16.81 14.04 -9.03
CA ILE A 101 15.58 13.29 -8.74
C ILE A 101 14.29 14.06 -9.08
N ILE A 102 14.30 15.39 -9.04
CA ILE A 102 13.11 16.24 -9.26
C ILE A 102 12.52 16.07 -10.68
N PRO A 103 13.29 16.22 -11.78
CA PRO A 103 12.77 15.97 -13.12
C PRO A 103 12.37 14.51 -13.34
N LYS A 104 13.11 13.55 -12.77
CA LYS A 104 12.72 12.12 -12.79
C LYS A 104 11.37 11.91 -12.12
N LYS A 105 11.15 12.51 -10.96
CA LYS A 105 9.87 12.47 -10.23
C LYS A 105 8.73 13.06 -11.06
N ALA A 106 8.93 14.23 -11.68
CA ALA A 106 7.91 14.85 -12.51
C ALA A 106 7.52 13.95 -13.70
N PHE A 107 8.52 13.38 -14.39
CA PHE A 107 8.30 12.46 -15.50
C PHE A 107 7.57 11.18 -15.08
N ILE A 108 7.99 10.54 -13.99
CA ILE A 108 7.36 9.32 -13.47
C ILE A 108 5.90 9.58 -13.07
N ASN A 109 5.59 10.73 -12.46
CA ASN A 109 4.21 11.11 -12.16
C ASN A 109 3.39 11.31 -13.44
N ASP A 110 3.94 11.96 -14.46
CA ASP A 110 3.27 12.11 -15.76
C ASP A 110 3.02 10.76 -16.44
N LYS A 111 3.97 9.84 -16.34
CA LYS A 111 3.97 8.54 -17.00
C LYS A 111 2.96 7.57 -16.36
N TYR A 112 3.01 7.37 -15.04
CA TYR A 112 2.25 6.30 -14.38
C TYR A 112 1.06 6.79 -13.57
N VAL A 113 1.10 8.01 -13.01
CA VAL A 113 -0.02 8.56 -12.22
C VAL A 113 -1.03 9.24 -13.14
N ARG A 114 -0.55 10.12 -14.03
CA ARG A 114 -1.40 10.88 -14.96
C ARG A 114 -1.62 10.18 -16.29
N LEU A 115 -0.91 9.07 -16.55
CA LEU A 115 -0.98 8.29 -17.79
C LEU A 115 -0.97 9.19 -19.05
N LEU A 116 -0.10 10.22 -19.04
CA LEU A 116 -0.06 11.23 -20.12
C LEU A 116 0.51 10.66 -21.42
N TYR A 117 1.35 9.63 -21.30
CA TYR A 117 2.08 9.02 -22.41
C TYR A 117 1.59 7.63 -22.76
N ALA A 118 0.76 7.05 -21.89
CA ALA A 118 0.22 5.72 -22.08
C ALA A 118 -0.66 5.66 -23.32
N ILE A 119 -0.75 4.47 -23.90
CA ILE A 119 -1.70 4.18 -24.96
C ILE A 119 -3.12 4.51 -24.50
N ARG A 120 -3.90 5.13 -25.39
CA ARG A 120 -5.31 5.44 -25.15
C ARG A 120 -6.15 4.81 -26.24
N PRO A 121 -7.35 4.32 -25.92
CA PRO A 121 -8.30 3.93 -26.96
C PRO A 121 -8.63 5.18 -27.79
N ALA A 122 -8.67 5.05 -29.11
CA ALA A 122 -9.21 6.12 -29.94
C ALA A 122 -10.69 6.33 -29.55
N LYS A 123 -11.14 7.59 -29.57
CA LYS A 123 -12.55 7.89 -29.29
C LYS A 123 -13.39 7.11 -30.30
N ASP A 124 -14.29 6.27 -29.79
CA ASP A 124 -15.29 5.48 -30.53
C ASP A 124 -14.84 4.13 -31.15
N GLU A 125 -13.62 3.64 -30.87
CA GLU A 125 -13.13 2.41 -31.54
C GLU A 125 -13.40 1.08 -30.80
N PHE A 126 -13.42 1.07 -29.45
CA PHE A 126 -13.59 -0.16 -28.67
C PHE A 126 -14.45 0.05 -27.43
N THR A 127 -15.43 -0.81 -27.20
CA THR A 127 -16.13 -0.88 -25.91
C THR A 127 -15.29 -1.66 -24.90
N VAL A 128 -15.56 -1.49 -23.60
CA VAL A 128 -14.92 -2.29 -22.53
C VAL A 128 -15.18 -3.77 -22.75
N ASP A 129 -16.37 -4.14 -23.24
CA ASP A 129 -16.72 -5.52 -23.56
C ASP A 129 -15.91 -6.08 -24.75
N ASP A 130 -15.58 -5.25 -25.74
CA ASP A 130 -14.68 -5.66 -26.83
C ASP A 130 -13.27 -5.94 -26.32
N LEU A 131 -12.74 -5.08 -25.44
CA LEU A 131 -11.44 -5.29 -24.80
C LEU A 131 -11.43 -6.58 -23.96
N ASN A 132 -12.51 -6.81 -23.22
CA ASN A 132 -12.71 -8.02 -22.42
C ASN A 132 -12.71 -9.30 -23.27
N ARG A 133 -13.48 -9.32 -24.36
CA ARG A 133 -13.52 -10.45 -25.31
C ARG A 133 -12.18 -10.66 -26.01
N GLN A 134 -11.50 -9.57 -26.38
CA GLN A 134 -10.16 -9.64 -26.96
C GLN A 134 -9.15 -10.23 -25.98
N LEU A 135 -9.20 -9.82 -24.70
CA LEU A 135 -8.32 -10.38 -23.67
C LEU A 135 -8.58 -11.88 -23.51
N TRP A 136 -9.85 -12.25 -23.33
CA TRP A 136 -10.30 -13.64 -23.20
C TRP A 136 -9.82 -14.55 -24.35
N SER A 137 -9.82 -14.04 -25.58
CA SER A 137 -9.31 -14.76 -26.75
C SER A 137 -7.78 -14.79 -26.80
N SER A 138 -7.12 -13.67 -26.50
CA SER A 138 -5.66 -13.50 -26.65
C SER A 138 -4.84 -14.44 -25.74
N VAL A 139 -5.34 -14.72 -24.53
CA VAL A 139 -4.68 -15.55 -23.51
C VAL A 139 -4.61 -17.03 -23.89
N ARG A 140 -5.22 -17.44 -25.00
CA ARG A 140 -5.03 -18.78 -25.61
C ARG A 140 -3.63 -18.97 -26.18
N THR A 141 -2.91 -17.89 -26.45
CA THR A 141 -1.61 -17.87 -27.12
C THR A 141 -0.52 -17.30 -26.23
N GLY A 142 0.75 -17.57 -26.55
CA GLY A 142 1.91 -17.03 -25.83
C GLY A 142 2.21 -15.55 -26.09
N HIS A 143 1.33 -14.81 -26.79
CA HIS A 143 1.53 -13.40 -27.10
C HIS A 143 1.15 -12.49 -25.92
N VAL A 144 1.91 -12.58 -24.84
CA VAL A 144 1.65 -11.91 -23.56
C VAL A 144 1.62 -10.37 -23.67
N ILE A 145 2.38 -9.80 -24.61
CA ILE A 145 2.39 -8.34 -24.83
C ILE A 145 1.02 -7.80 -25.27
N THR A 146 0.25 -8.59 -26.02
CA THR A 146 -1.12 -8.23 -26.43
C THR A 146 -2.05 -8.20 -25.23
N ALA A 147 -1.96 -9.20 -24.35
CA ALA A 147 -2.73 -9.24 -23.11
C ALA A 147 -2.36 -8.05 -22.20
N LEU A 148 -1.08 -7.73 -22.05
CA LEU A 148 -0.62 -6.57 -21.27
C LEU A 148 -1.21 -5.26 -21.81
N ARG A 149 -1.23 -5.08 -23.13
CA ARG A 149 -1.82 -3.89 -23.77
C ARG A 149 -3.31 -3.80 -23.52
N LEU A 150 -4.04 -4.91 -23.61
CA LEU A 150 -5.49 -4.94 -23.36
C LEU A 150 -5.82 -4.63 -21.89
N LEU A 151 -5.05 -5.20 -20.95
CA LEU A 151 -5.18 -4.89 -19.53
C LEU A 151 -4.87 -3.42 -19.24
N ALA A 152 -3.84 -2.84 -19.87
CA ALA A 152 -3.51 -1.42 -19.76
C ALA A 152 -4.60 -0.49 -20.33
N LEU A 153 -5.40 -0.98 -21.30
CA LEU A 153 -6.55 -0.26 -21.86
C LEU A 153 -7.84 -0.43 -21.01
N GLY A 154 -7.82 -1.27 -19.98
CA GLY A 154 -8.93 -1.47 -19.06
C GLY A 154 -9.72 -2.77 -19.25
N ALA A 155 -9.19 -3.76 -19.97
CA ALA A 155 -9.78 -5.09 -19.98
C ALA A 155 -9.78 -5.70 -18.56
N SER A 156 -10.87 -6.35 -18.18
CA SER A 156 -11.01 -7.04 -16.90
C SER A 156 -10.38 -8.43 -16.96
N PRO A 157 -9.48 -8.78 -16.02
CA PRO A 157 -8.92 -10.13 -15.95
C PRO A 157 -9.96 -11.20 -15.54
N ASP A 158 -11.07 -10.78 -14.91
CA ASP A 158 -12.15 -11.65 -14.42
C ASP A 158 -13.39 -11.67 -15.31
N PHE A 159 -13.28 -11.14 -16.53
CA PHE A 159 -14.39 -11.21 -17.49
C PHE A 159 -14.81 -12.67 -17.74
N VAL A 160 -16.10 -12.95 -17.78
CA VAL A 160 -16.63 -14.30 -18.03
C VAL A 160 -17.23 -14.37 -19.43
N ASP A 161 -16.71 -15.27 -20.26
CA ASP A 161 -17.32 -15.64 -21.53
C ASP A 161 -17.44 -17.16 -21.64
N GLN A 162 -18.59 -17.62 -22.12
CA GLN A 162 -18.93 -19.05 -22.21
C GLN A 162 -18.65 -19.80 -20.90
N GLY A 163 -18.93 -19.14 -19.77
CA GLY A 163 -18.72 -19.69 -18.44
C GLY A 163 -17.28 -19.75 -17.96
N ASN A 164 -16.29 -19.27 -18.72
CA ASN A 164 -14.87 -19.32 -18.38
C ASN A 164 -14.27 -17.91 -18.29
N THR A 165 -13.36 -17.70 -17.34
CA THR A 165 -12.53 -16.49 -17.27
C THR A 165 -11.29 -16.59 -18.16
N PRO A 166 -10.60 -15.48 -18.50
CA PRO A 166 -9.29 -15.52 -19.14
C PRO A 166 -8.32 -16.49 -18.45
N LEU A 167 -8.35 -16.58 -17.12
CA LEU A 167 -7.50 -17.49 -16.37
C LEU A 167 -7.80 -18.97 -16.63
N HIS A 168 -9.07 -19.36 -16.75
CA HIS A 168 -9.46 -20.71 -17.16
C HIS A 168 -8.94 -21.04 -18.57
N ILE A 169 -8.99 -20.08 -19.49
CA ILE A 169 -8.53 -20.26 -20.86
C ILE A 169 -6.99 -20.36 -20.91
N ALA A 170 -6.27 -19.53 -20.17
CA ALA A 170 -4.81 -19.62 -20.05
C ALA A 170 -4.40 -20.98 -19.46
N ALA A 171 -5.06 -21.41 -18.38
CA ALA A 171 -4.84 -22.70 -17.72
C ALA A 171 -5.09 -23.89 -18.66
N LYS A 172 -6.20 -23.86 -19.41
CA LYS A 172 -6.55 -24.90 -20.39
C LYS A 172 -5.49 -25.08 -21.49
N ASN A 173 -4.85 -23.99 -21.92
CA ASN A 173 -3.88 -24.01 -23.02
C ASN A 173 -2.42 -24.01 -22.52
N GLY A 174 -2.19 -24.22 -21.21
CA GLY A 174 -0.83 -24.32 -20.65
C GLY A 174 -0.03 -23.02 -20.70
N GLN A 175 -0.68 -21.86 -20.72
CA GLN A 175 -0.04 -20.55 -20.91
C GLN A 175 0.46 -19.97 -19.58
N ASP A 176 1.62 -20.46 -19.11
CA ASP A 176 2.24 -20.07 -17.84
C ASP A 176 2.48 -18.56 -17.68
N LEU A 177 3.03 -17.91 -18.71
CA LEU A 177 3.28 -16.46 -18.68
C LEU A 177 2.00 -15.62 -18.69
N GLN A 178 0.93 -16.12 -19.33
CA GLN A 178 -0.38 -15.46 -19.28
C GLN A 178 -0.98 -15.55 -17.88
N VAL A 179 -0.84 -16.71 -17.20
CA VAL A 179 -1.28 -16.89 -15.81
C VAL A 179 -0.57 -15.91 -14.87
N GLU A 180 0.75 -15.77 -14.98
CA GLU A 180 1.52 -14.82 -14.17
C GLU A 180 1.12 -13.35 -14.44
N LEU A 181 0.84 -13.00 -15.71
CA LEU A 181 0.38 -11.65 -16.05
C LEU A 181 -1.02 -11.37 -15.47
N LEU A 182 -1.96 -12.31 -15.63
CA LEU A 182 -3.31 -12.18 -15.08
C LEU A 182 -3.29 -12.07 -13.55
N TRP A 183 -2.38 -12.80 -12.89
CA TRP A 183 -2.14 -12.68 -11.45
C TRP A 183 -1.68 -11.27 -11.03
N ILE A 184 -0.71 -10.68 -11.74
CA ILE A 184 -0.23 -9.32 -11.47
C ILE A 184 -1.38 -8.30 -11.55
N TYR A 185 -2.34 -8.52 -12.45
CA TYR A 185 -3.51 -7.67 -12.66
C TYR A 185 -4.71 -8.04 -11.78
N GLY A 186 -4.56 -8.98 -10.84
CA GLY A 186 -5.54 -9.26 -9.81
C GLY A 186 -6.68 -10.19 -10.23
N ALA A 187 -6.45 -11.10 -11.19
CA ALA A 187 -7.42 -12.14 -11.51
C ALA A 187 -7.76 -12.99 -10.28
N ASP A 188 -9.00 -13.46 -10.18
CA ASP A 188 -9.44 -14.39 -9.14
C ASP A 188 -9.07 -15.84 -9.50
N PHE A 189 -8.19 -16.44 -8.70
CA PHE A 189 -7.71 -17.82 -8.86
C PHE A 189 -8.64 -18.85 -8.22
N SER A 190 -9.61 -18.41 -7.41
CA SER A 190 -10.58 -19.26 -6.72
C SER A 190 -11.90 -19.44 -7.50
N CYS A 191 -12.09 -18.66 -8.57
CA CYS A 191 -13.32 -18.68 -9.36
C CYS A 191 -13.60 -20.05 -9.98
N LYS A 192 -14.88 -20.43 -10.06
CA LYS A 192 -15.34 -21.66 -10.72
C LYS A 192 -16.01 -21.32 -12.03
N ASN A 193 -15.66 -22.05 -13.10
CA ASN A 193 -16.35 -21.94 -14.38
C ASN A 193 -17.76 -22.58 -14.34
N SER A 194 -18.50 -22.52 -15.45
CA SER A 194 -19.83 -23.15 -15.56
C SER A 194 -19.85 -24.68 -15.38
N CYS A 195 -18.69 -25.34 -15.45
CA CYS A 195 -18.56 -26.77 -15.14
C CYS A 195 -18.23 -27.02 -13.66
N GLY A 196 -18.19 -25.98 -12.83
CA GLY A 196 -17.81 -26.05 -11.42
C GLY A 196 -16.32 -26.24 -11.17
N GLN A 197 -15.47 -26.09 -12.21
CA GLN A 197 -14.04 -26.33 -12.12
C GLN A 197 -13.27 -25.04 -11.84
N THR A 198 -12.22 -25.11 -11.04
CA THR A 198 -11.26 -23.99 -10.87
C THR A 198 -10.23 -23.96 -12.02
N PRO A 199 -9.52 -22.84 -12.26
CA PRO A 199 -8.45 -22.81 -13.25
C PRO A 199 -7.36 -23.85 -13.01
N ALA A 200 -7.01 -24.13 -11.73
CA ALA A 200 -6.04 -25.17 -11.37
C ALA A 200 -6.54 -26.56 -11.80
N GLU A 201 -7.81 -26.88 -11.53
CA GLU A 201 -8.43 -28.15 -11.94
C GLU A 201 -8.49 -28.29 -13.46
N VAL A 202 -8.74 -27.20 -14.20
CA VAL A 202 -8.70 -27.19 -15.66
C VAL A 202 -7.28 -27.48 -16.16
N ALA A 203 -6.25 -26.80 -15.64
CA ALA A 203 -4.86 -27.08 -16.00
C ALA A 203 -4.49 -28.56 -15.73
N LYS A 204 -4.88 -29.08 -14.57
CA LYS A 204 -4.65 -30.49 -14.20
C LYS A 204 -5.33 -31.46 -15.15
N LYS A 205 -6.59 -31.20 -15.52
CA LYS A 205 -7.38 -32.04 -16.44
C LYS A 205 -6.77 -32.10 -17.85
N GLU A 206 -6.20 -30.99 -18.31
CA GLU A 206 -5.54 -30.91 -19.63
C GLU A 206 -4.07 -31.38 -19.60
N GLY A 207 -3.58 -31.86 -18.44
CA GLY A 207 -2.23 -32.44 -18.28
C GLY A 207 -1.13 -31.43 -17.92
N HIS A 208 -1.47 -30.17 -17.66
CA HIS A 208 -0.54 -29.11 -17.26
C HIS A 208 -0.33 -29.12 -15.74
N LEU A 209 0.28 -30.18 -15.21
CA LEU A 209 0.44 -30.41 -13.76
C LEU A 209 1.26 -29.31 -13.07
N GLU A 210 2.41 -28.94 -13.62
CA GLU A 210 3.26 -27.86 -13.06
C GLU A 210 2.53 -26.52 -13.03
N LEU A 211 1.75 -26.22 -14.07
CA LEU A 211 0.93 -25.01 -14.11
C LEU A 211 -0.19 -25.06 -13.08
N SER A 212 -0.83 -26.21 -12.89
CA SER A 212 -1.84 -26.40 -11.84
C SER A 212 -1.26 -26.14 -10.45
N GLU A 213 -0.07 -26.67 -10.15
CA GLU A 213 0.62 -26.42 -8.87
C GLU A 213 0.93 -24.93 -8.71
N ARG A 214 1.41 -24.28 -9.77
CA ARG A 214 1.70 -22.85 -9.77
C ARG A 214 0.45 -21.98 -9.57
N ILE A 215 -0.69 -22.33 -10.18
CA ILE A 215 -1.96 -21.63 -9.97
C ILE A 215 -2.39 -21.75 -8.50
N ILE A 216 -2.19 -22.91 -7.85
CA ILE A 216 -2.46 -23.08 -6.43
C ILE A 216 -1.55 -22.18 -5.60
N GLU A 217 -0.23 -22.16 -5.84
CA GLU A 217 0.69 -21.22 -5.17
C GLU A 217 0.23 -19.76 -5.28
N LEU A 218 -0.15 -19.33 -6.48
CA LEU A 218 -0.63 -17.97 -6.72
C LEU A 218 -1.94 -17.65 -5.97
N SER A 219 -2.81 -18.65 -5.77
CA SER A 219 -4.06 -18.49 -5.01
C SER A 219 -3.84 -18.27 -3.51
N PHE A 220 -2.70 -18.72 -2.97
CA PHE A 220 -2.33 -18.56 -1.55
C PHE A 220 -1.24 -17.50 -1.34
N GLU A 221 -0.91 -16.69 -2.35
CA GLU A 221 0.21 -15.76 -2.26
C GLU A 221 0.12 -14.81 -1.06
N VAL A 222 -1.07 -14.37 -0.65
CA VAL A 222 -1.24 -13.50 0.53
C VAL A 222 -0.85 -14.22 1.81
N SER A 223 -1.38 -15.42 2.06
CA SER A 223 -1.03 -16.21 3.26
C SER A 223 0.42 -16.66 3.25
N ASP A 224 0.93 -17.04 2.07
CA ASP A 224 2.32 -17.44 1.88
C ASP A 224 3.28 -16.30 2.14
N HIS A 225 2.93 -15.10 1.70
CA HIS A 225 3.72 -13.90 1.94
C HIS A 225 3.76 -13.56 3.43
N PHE A 226 2.66 -13.71 4.16
CA PHE A 226 2.64 -13.58 5.62
C PHE A 226 3.51 -14.63 6.32
N SER A 227 3.41 -15.91 5.94
CA SER A 227 4.28 -16.97 6.48
C SER A 227 5.75 -16.68 6.21
N LEU A 228 6.08 -16.25 4.98
CA LEU A 228 7.42 -15.89 4.55
C LEU A 228 7.96 -14.71 5.37
N PHE A 229 7.16 -13.68 5.59
CA PHE A 229 7.53 -12.51 6.40
C PHE A 229 7.80 -12.89 7.87
N LEU A 230 7.01 -13.81 8.43
CA LEU A 230 7.13 -14.23 9.83
C LEU A 230 8.29 -15.19 10.10
N CYS A 231 8.53 -16.16 9.22
CA CYS A 231 9.46 -17.26 9.49
C CYS A 231 10.45 -17.58 8.35
N GLY A 232 10.44 -16.79 7.28
CA GLY A 232 11.35 -16.96 6.13
C GLY A 232 11.05 -18.20 5.28
N ARG A 233 9.87 -18.82 5.45
CA ARG A 233 9.46 -20.05 4.75
C ARG A 233 8.01 -19.95 4.28
N LYS A 234 7.72 -20.60 3.15
CA LYS A 234 6.36 -20.78 2.62
C LYS A 234 5.87 -22.21 2.89
N PRO A 235 4.56 -22.43 3.04
CA PRO A 235 4.00 -23.77 3.10
C PRO A 235 4.27 -24.54 1.79
N SER A 236 4.25 -25.87 1.87
CA SER A 236 4.23 -26.70 0.66
C SER A 236 2.77 -27.04 0.38
N HIS A 237 2.18 -26.47 -0.67
CA HIS A 237 0.79 -26.77 -1.05
C HIS A 237 0.56 -28.20 -1.54
N LYS A 238 1.60 -29.04 -1.54
CA LYS A 238 1.48 -30.48 -1.69
C LYS A 238 0.69 -31.05 -0.49
N ASP A 239 -0.04 -32.12 -0.72
CA ASP A 239 -0.80 -32.82 0.33
C ASP A 239 -1.79 -31.92 1.12
N ASN A 240 -2.33 -30.88 0.48
CA ASN A 240 -3.28 -29.91 1.05
C ASN A 240 -2.76 -29.10 2.26
N GLN A 241 -1.44 -28.96 2.41
CA GLN A 241 -0.84 -28.14 3.46
C GLN A 241 -0.71 -26.68 2.98
N HIS A 242 -1.80 -25.92 3.04
CA HIS A 242 -1.84 -24.55 2.50
C HIS A 242 -1.40 -23.45 3.46
N PHE A 243 -1.22 -23.74 4.75
CA PHE A 243 -0.97 -22.73 5.77
C PHE A 243 0.23 -23.09 6.65
N LEU A 244 1.09 -22.10 6.91
CA LEU A 244 2.22 -22.20 7.85
C LEU A 244 2.13 -21.08 8.88
N ILE A 245 1.67 -21.39 10.10
CA ILE A 245 1.49 -20.42 11.18
C ILE A 245 2.53 -20.73 12.27
N PRO A 246 3.48 -19.83 12.58
CA PRO A 246 4.44 -20.04 13.66
C PRO A 246 3.77 -20.03 15.04
N ASP A 247 4.16 -20.97 15.90
CA ASP A 247 3.76 -20.98 17.30
C ASP A 247 4.67 -20.03 18.10
N LEU A 248 4.05 -19.13 18.86
CA LEU A 248 4.73 -18.21 19.77
C LEU A 248 4.73 -18.79 21.17
N VAL A 249 5.89 -18.84 21.82
CA VAL A 249 6.08 -19.54 23.11
C VAL A 249 5.78 -18.65 24.33
N ASP A 250 5.22 -17.44 24.16
CA ASP A 250 4.98 -16.51 25.27
C ASP A 250 3.53 -16.58 25.81
N PRO A 251 3.29 -17.12 27.02
CA PRO A 251 1.96 -17.24 27.60
C PRO A 251 1.32 -15.90 27.97
N PHE A 252 2.11 -14.88 28.33
CA PHE A 252 1.58 -13.56 28.73
C PHE A 252 1.03 -12.78 27.53
N ILE A 253 1.56 -13.06 26.35
CA ILE A 253 1.15 -12.43 25.11
C ILE A 253 -0.10 -13.11 24.53
N SER A 254 -0.30 -14.40 24.80
CA SER A 254 -1.48 -15.16 24.38
C SER A 254 -2.81 -14.52 24.83
N GLU A 255 -2.84 -13.81 25.97
CA GLU A 255 -4.04 -13.12 26.47
C GLU A 255 -4.39 -11.86 25.67
N ARG A 256 -3.39 -11.03 25.30
CA ARG A 256 -3.60 -9.88 24.39
C ARG A 256 -3.98 -10.33 22.97
N MET A 257 -3.39 -11.43 22.49
CA MET A 257 -3.74 -12.03 21.19
C MET A 257 -5.19 -12.53 21.16
N HIS A 258 -5.69 -13.11 22.25
CA HIS A 258 -7.08 -13.57 22.32
C HIS A 258 -8.09 -12.43 22.13
N ASN A 259 -7.81 -11.23 22.64
CA ASN A 259 -8.74 -10.11 22.53
C ASN A 259 -8.78 -9.50 21.11
N LEU A 260 -7.63 -9.38 20.43
CA LEU A 260 -7.57 -8.89 19.05
C LEU A 260 -8.17 -9.89 18.07
N GLY A 261 -7.85 -11.19 18.23
CA GLY A 261 -8.47 -12.27 17.46
C GLY A 261 -9.99 -12.27 17.55
N LYS A 262 -10.55 -12.07 18.76
CA LYS A 262 -12.01 -11.97 18.98
C LYS A 262 -12.67 -10.83 18.19
N GLN A 263 -12.03 -9.66 18.11
CA GLN A 263 -12.55 -8.55 17.31
C GLN A 263 -12.45 -8.84 15.81
N VAL A 264 -11.33 -9.40 15.34
CA VAL A 264 -11.12 -9.75 13.94
C VAL A 264 -12.11 -10.83 13.46
N HIS A 265 -12.49 -11.77 14.33
CA HIS A 265 -13.49 -12.80 14.03
C HIS A 265 -14.89 -12.25 13.74
N LEU A 266 -15.25 -11.09 14.32
CA LEU A 266 -16.58 -10.47 14.18
C LEU A 266 -16.73 -9.64 12.91
N ILE A 267 -15.64 -9.42 12.17
CA ILE A 267 -15.62 -8.60 10.95
C ILE A 267 -16.17 -9.40 9.76
N SER A 268 -17.00 -8.77 8.91
CA SER A 268 -17.51 -9.39 7.67
C SER A 268 -16.38 -9.76 6.69
N ASP A 269 -16.63 -10.68 5.74
CA ASP A 269 -15.64 -11.12 4.75
C ASP A 269 -15.06 -9.94 3.95
N LEU A 270 -15.92 -9.04 3.48
CA LEU A 270 -15.50 -7.85 2.73
C LEU A 270 -14.55 -6.94 3.55
N LEU A 271 -14.86 -6.71 4.83
CA LEU A 271 -14.05 -5.85 5.68
C LEU A 271 -12.75 -6.54 6.10
N PHE A 272 -12.79 -7.86 6.30
CA PHE A 272 -11.62 -8.67 6.60
C PHE A 272 -10.63 -8.69 5.42
N GLU A 273 -11.12 -8.90 4.19
CA GLU A 273 -10.29 -8.81 2.98
C GLU A 273 -9.61 -7.45 2.84
N ARG A 274 -10.33 -6.35 3.14
CA ARG A 274 -9.76 -4.99 3.13
C ARG A 274 -8.65 -4.83 4.17
N LEU A 275 -8.83 -5.36 5.39
CA LEU A 275 -7.79 -5.33 6.42
C LEU A 275 -6.56 -6.15 6.00
N VAL A 276 -6.78 -7.33 5.41
CA VAL A 276 -5.72 -8.19 4.89
C VAL A 276 -4.93 -7.48 3.79
N GLN A 277 -5.59 -6.80 2.85
CA GLN A 277 -4.93 -5.97 1.84
C GLN A 277 -4.07 -4.86 2.46
N ASP A 278 -4.62 -4.16 3.47
CA ASP A 278 -3.93 -3.06 4.13
C ASP A 278 -2.67 -3.55 4.87
N VAL A 279 -2.73 -4.71 5.54
CA VAL A 279 -1.58 -5.33 6.21
C VAL A 279 -0.58 -5.93 5.21
N TYR A 280 -1.04 -6.52 4.12
CA TYR A 280 -0.20 -7.03 3.03
C TYR A 280 0.64 -5.91 2.40
N ASP A 281 0.05 -4.74 2.17
CA ASP A 281 0.79 -3.57 1.68
C ASP A 281 1.88 -3.13 2.67
N GLU A 282 1.61 -3.16 3.98
CA GLU A 282 2.60 -2.79 5.01
C GLU A 282 3.72 -3.82 5.14
N VAL A 283 3.43 -5.12 5.03
CA VAL A 283 4.45 -6.18 4.96
C VAL A 283 5.41 -5.91 3.81
N ASP A 284 4.88 -5.69 2.61
CA ASP A 284 5.69 -5.38 1.41
C ASP A 284 6.48 -4.08 1.56
N ARG A 285 5.89 -3.04 2.17
CA ARG A 285 6.61 -1.79 2.46
C ARG A 285 7.84 -2.05 3.35
N ARG A 286 7.68 -2.83 4.43
CA ARG A 286 8.76 -3.19 5.37
C ARG A 286 9.82 -4.05 4.68
N GLU A 287 9.45 -5.00 3.84
CA GLU A 287 10.39 -5.82 3.07
C GLU A 287 11.20 -5.00 2.06
N ILE A 288 10.54 -4.14 1.28
CA ILE A 288 11.21 -3.25 0.31
C ILE A 288 12.18 -2.30 1.05
N GLU A 289 11.81 -1.82 2.24
CA GLU A 289 12.69 -0.99 3.08
C GLU A 289 13.95 -1.73 3.52
N LEU A 290 13.83 -2.99 3.93
CA LEU A 290 14.96 -3.86 4.27
C LEU A 290 15.88 -4.09 3.05
N GLN A 291 15.30 -4.46 1.90
CA GLN A 291 16.06 -4.67 0.66
C GLN A 291 16.79 -3.40 0.20
N TRP A 292 16.10 -2.27 0.25
CA TRP A 292 16.67 -0.97 -0.10
C TRP A 292 17.84 -0.59 0.80
N SER A 293 17.71 -0.82 2.10
CA SER A 293 18.77 -0.52 3.06
C SER A 293 19.99 -1.42 2.83
N ALA A 294 19.78 -2.71 2.58
CA ALA A 294 20.84 -3.66 2.27
C ALA A 294 21.66 -3.27 1.03
N LEU A 295 20.98 -2.80 -0.04
CA LEU A 295 21.64 -2.40 -1.30
C LEU A 295 22.38 -1.05 -1.20
N ASN A 296 21.95 -0.14 -0.33
CA ASN A 296 22.47 1.24 -0.27
C ASN A 296 23.31 1.55 0.97
N ASN A 297 23.74 0.53 1.73
CA ASN A 297 24.54 0.68 2.96
C ASN A 297 25.84 1.50 2.79
N SER A 298 26.35 1.66 1.56
CA SER A 298 27.52 2.48 1.22
C SER A 298 27.19 3.90 0.71
N GLN A 299 25.94 4.21 0.34
CA GLN A 299 25.50 5.49 -0.24
C GLN A 299 24.46 6.26 0.61
N ILE A 300 24.39 5.96 1.91
CA ILE A 300 23.42 6.53 2.89
C ILE A 300 23.36 8.08 2.92
N ARG A 301 24.32 8.79 2.31
CA ARG A 301 24.44 10.26 2.41
C ARG A 301 23.50 11.10 1.54
N MET A 302 22.76 10.54 0.56
CA MET A 302 22.09 11.37 -0.47
C MET A 302 20.55 11.38 -0.49
N HIS A 303 19.84 10.41 0.13
CA HIS A 303 18.37 10.34 0.07
C HIS A 303 17.73 10.18 1.46
N LYS A 304 17.56 11.30 2.17
CA LYS A 304 17.10 11.37 3.58
C LYS A 304 15.61 11.09 3.84
N HIS A 305 14.82 10.66 2.86
CA HIS A 305 13.37 10.50 3.05
C HIS A 305 12.87 9.17 2.48
N VAL A 306 13.09 8.08 3.21
CA VAL A 306 12.38 6.80 3.00
C VAL A 306 10.92 7.00 3.40
N ALA A 307 9.96 6.44 2.64
CA ALA A 307 8.55 6.45 3.02
C ALA A 307 8.36 5.65 4.32
N ILE A 308 8.19 6.36 5.43
CA ILE A 308 8.06 5.78 6.78
C ILE A 308 6.70 5.06 6.92
N PHE A 309 5.73 5.40 6.08
CA PHE A 309 4.37 4.86 6.09
C PHE A 309 3.85 4.68 4.66
N LEU A 310 2.76 3.92 4.53
CA LEU A 310 2.10 3.68 3.24
C LEU A 310 1.68 5.00 2.55
N PRO A 311 2.02 5.19 1.26
CA PRO A 311 1.56 6.35 0.49
C PRO A 311 0.03 6.43 0.42
N PRO A 312 -0.55 7.64 0.45
CA PRO A 312 -1.99 7.80 0.34
C PRO A 312 -2.49 7.32 -1.03
N ASN A 313 -3.55 6.52 -1.03
CA ASN A 313 -4.26 6.13 -2.25
C ASN A 313 -5.48 7.06 -2.44
N PRO A 314 -5.54 7.87 -3.53
CA PRO A 314 -6.67 8.76 -3.81
C PRO A 314 -8.02 8.04 -3.99
N GLN A 315 -8.01 6.74 -4.28
CA GLN A 315 -9.23 5.92 -4.43
C GLN A 315 -9.83 5.51 -3.08
N LEU A 316 -9.10 5.66 -1.97
CA LEU A 316 -9.57 5.29 -0.63
C LEU A 316 -10.00 6.51 0.18
N SER A 317 -10.91 6.29 1.14
CA SER A 317 -11.31 7.34 2.08
C SER A 317 -10.13 7.85 2.91
N ALA A 318 -10.23 9.09 3.40
CA ALA A 318 -9.23 9.67 4.29
C ALA A 318 -9.00 8.80 5.54
N THR A 319 -10.08 8.27 6.12
CA THR A 319 -10.04 7.36 7.27
C THR A 319 -9.24 6.09 6.96
N ARG A 320 -9.51 5.43 5.83
CA ARG A 320 -8.77 4.21 5.44
C ARG A 320 -7.30 4.50 5.18
N ASN A 321 -6.97 5.62 4.52
CA ASN A 321 -5.58 6.04 4.35
C ASN A 321 -4.89 6.30 5.70
N GLN A 322 -5.56 6.96 6.64
CA GLN A 322 -5.03 7.18 7.99
C GLN A 322 -4.79 5.86 8.73
N MET A 323 -5.69 4.89 8.60
CA MET A 323 -5.56 3.56 9.20
C MET A 323 -4.36 2.80 8.63
N ARG A 324 -4.23 2.75 7.30
CA ARG A 324 -3.06 2.17 6.62
C ARG A 324 -1.75 2.79 7.09
N GLN A 325 -1.71 4.11 7.27
CA GLN A 325 -0.53 4.81 7.76
C GLN A 325 -0.23 4.55 9.24
N LYS A 326 -1.24 4.21 10.05
CA LYS A 326 -1.03 3.83 11.47
C LYS A 326 -0.33 2.48 11.61
N LEU A 327 -0.44 1.57 10.64
CA LEU A 327 0.26 0.27 10.66
C LEU A 327 1.79 0.44 10.78
N ALA A 328 2.34 1.52 10.23
CA ALA A 328 3.75 1.86 10.36
C ALA A 328 4.18 2.19 11.81
N LYS A 329 3.24 2.54 12.69
CA LYS A 329 3.52 2.84 14.10
C LYS A 329 3.60 1.60 14.98
N PHE A 330 3.19 0.43 14.47
CA PHE A 330 3.25 -0.82 15.23
C PHE A 330 4.71 -1.21 15.47
N SER A 331 5.02 -1.58 16.71
CA SER A 331 6.29 -2.23 17.02
C SER A 331 6.43 -3.52 16.20
N SER A 332 7.66 -4.01 16.01
CA SER A 332 7.88 -5.26 15.27
C SER A 332 7.09 -6.42 15.88
N SER A 333 7.05 -6.51 17.21
CA SER A 333 6.28 -7.52 17.94
C SER A 333 4.78 -7.38 17.72
N ASP A 334 4.20 -6.18 17.93
CA ASP A 334 2.75 -5.97 17.75
C ASP A 334 2.31 -6.26 16.31
N PHE A 335 3.14 -5.87 15.32
CA PHE A 335 2.85 -6.13 13.91
C PHE A 335 2.93 -7.63 13.58
N PHE A 336 3.91 -8.37 14.12
CA PHE A 336 3.97 -9.82 13.93
C PHE A 336 2.75 -10.53 14.53
N TYR A 337 2.27 -10.11 15.70
CA TYR A 337 1.05 -10.69 16.29
C TYR A 337 -0.17 -10.44 15.41
N LEU A 338 -0.34 -9.22 14.89
CA LEU A 338 -1.42 -8.91 13.95
C LEU A 338 -1.38 -9.81 12.71
N VAL A 339 -0.19 -10.00 12.10
CA VAL A 339 -0.04 -10.87 10.92
C VAL A 339 -0.38 -12.32 11.26
N ILE A 340 0.01 -12.82 12.44
CA ILE A 340 -0.32 -14.18 12.90
C ILE A 340 -1.82 -14.35 13.10
N ASP A 341 -2.50 -13.39 13.73
CA ASP A 341 -3.95 -13.44 13.95
C ASP A 341 -4.73 -13.39 12.63
N LEU A 342 -4.30 -12.55 11.70
CA LEU A 342 -4.84 -12.56 10.33
C LEU A 342 -4.63 -13.90 9.64
N LEU A 343 -3.44 -14.51 9.76
CA LEU A 343 -3.15 -15.79 9.13
C LEU A 343 -3.99 -16.94 9.73
N LYS A 344 -4.21 -16.92 11.06
CA LYS A 344 -5.15 -17.84 11.74
C LYS A 344 -6.58 -17.65 11.23
N GLU A 345 -7.01 -16.40 11.03
CA GLU A 345 -8.34 -16.08 10.56
C GLU A 345 -8.56 -16.43 9.08
N ILE A 346 -7.58 -16.18 8.21
CA ILE A 346 -7.61 -16.63 6.81
C ILE A 346 -7.79 -18.15 6.77
N ARG A 347 -7.02 -18.89 7.56
CA ARG A 347 -7.14 -20.34 7.67
C ARG A 347 -8.54 -20.76 8.16
N ARG A 348 -9.09 -20.08 9.17
CA ARG A 348 -10.43 -20.37 9.71
C ARG A 348 -11.51 -20.19 8.64
N ARG A 349 -11.50 -19.06 7.94
CA ARG A 349 -12.48 -18.74 6.87
C ARG A 349 -12.35 -19.69 5.70
N TYR A 350 -11.13 -20.05 5.30
CA TYR A 350 -10.87 -21.02 4.23
C TYR A 350 -11.51 -22.38 4.50
N PHE A 351 -11.37 -22.92 5.71
CA PHE A 351 -11.99 -24.20 6.08
C PHE A 351 -13.46 -24.09 6.51
N GLY A 352 -14.04 -22.88 6.54
CA GLY A 352 -15.42 -22.66 7.00
C GLY A 352 -15.65 -23.02 8.47
N ILE A 353 -14.62 -22.93 9.32
CA ILE A 353 -14.71 -23.30 10.74
C ILE A 353 -15.57 -22.25 11.47
N GLN A 354 -16.69 -22.70 12.06
CA GLN A 354 -17.60 -21.83 12.81
C GLN A 354 -16.99 -21.37 14.14
N ILE A 355 -17.31 -20.14 14.57
CA ILE A 355 -16.87 -19.59 15.85
C ILE A 355 -17.66 -20.30 16.98
N PRO A 356 -17.02 -20.75 18.08
CA PRO A 356 -17.72 -21.27 19.24
C PRO A 356 -18.71 -20.25 19.82
N VAL A 357 -19.94 -20.67 20.09
CA VAL A 357 -21.07 -19.81 20.51
C VAL A 357 -20.82 -19.05 21.82
N GLU A 358 -19.90 -19.53 22.67
CA GLU A 358 -19.56 -18.90 23.97
C GLU A 358 -18.84 -17.55 23.82
N ASP A 359 -18.09 -17.32 22.74
CA ASP A 359 -17.40 -16.05 22.50
C ASP A 359 -18.33 -14.93 21.96
N VAL A 360 -19.49 -15.31 21.40
CA VAL A 360 -20.47 -14.35 20.85
C VAL A 360 -21.32 -13.73 21.97
N LYS A 361 -21.61 -14.48 23.04
CA LYS A 361 -22.50 -14.05 24.13
C LYS A 361 -21.88 -13.04 25.10
N ASN A 362 -20.55 -12.94 25.14
CA ASN A 362 -19.85 -11.99 26.03
C ASN A 362 -19.72 -10.57 25.43
N ASN A 363 -20.24 -10.34 24.21
CA ASN A 363 -20.09 -9.08 23.47
C ASN A 363 -21.44 -8.54 22.96
N GLU A 364 -22.54 -8.68 23.71
CA GLU A 364 -23.71 -7.80 23.51
C GLU A 364 -23.30 -6.35 23.83
N PHE A 365 -22.78 -5.65 22.82
CA PHE A 365 -22.64 -4.21 22.84
C PHE A 365 -24.03 -3.64 22.54
N CYS A 366 -24.66 -3.03 23.55
CA CYS A 366 -25.91 -2.29 23.41
C CYS A 366 -25.78 -1.28 22.27
N LEU A 367 -26.60 -1.46 21.22
CA LEU A 367 -26.95 -0.37 20.32
C LEU A 367 -28.03 0.44 21.03
N ASP A 368 -27.63 1.41 21.85
CA ASP A 368 -28.54 2.44 22.33
C ASP A 368 -28.78 3.45 21.19
N ASP A 369 -29.70 3.10 20.29
CA ASP A 369 -30.44 4.05 19.48
C ASP A 369 -31.39 4.81 20.42
N GLU A 370 -30.96 5.96 20.96
CA GLU A 370 -31.79 7.11 21.37
C GLU A 370 -30.97 8.13 22.18
N GLN A 371 -30.52 9.21 21.55
CA GLN A 371 -30.91 10.59 21.93
C GLN A 371 -30.11 11.65 21.15
N LEU A 372 -30.88 12.37 20.35
CA LEU A 372 -30.63 13.71 19.85
C LEU A 372 -30.52 14.70 21.03
N ASP A 373 -29.85 15.83 20.76
CA ASP A 373 -29.74 17.07 21.55
C ASP A 373 -28.67 17.17 22.65
N GLY A 374 -27.80 18.18 22.50
CA GLY A 374 -27.53 19.08 23.63
C GLY A 374 -26.08 19.39 23.96
N VAL A 375 -25.57 20.49 23.39
CA VAL A 375 -24.79 21.57 24.03
C VAL A 375 -23.50 21.22 24.81
N TYR A 376 -22.41 21.85 24.35
CA TYR A 376 -21.16 22.10 25.07
C TYR A 376 -21.36 22.48 26.56
N SER A 377 -20.69 21.77 27.46
CA SER A 377 -20.33 22.31 28.77
C SER A 377 -19.05 21.66 29.29
N ASP A 378 -17.98 22.45 29.31
CA ASP A 378 -16.87 22.29 30.24
C ASP A 378 -17.41 22.20 31.67
N ASN A 379 -16.85 21.32 32.51
CA ASN A 379 -16.59 21.68 33.90
C ASN A 379 -15.53 20.80 34.58
N ARG A 380 -14.56 21.50 35.16
CA ARG A 380 -13.58 21.03 36.13
C ARG A 380 -14.21 20.93 37.52
N GLY A 381 -13.81 19.94 38.33
CA GLY A 381 -13.90 19.92 39.80
C GLY A 381 -13.39 18.58 40.34
N LYS A 382 -12.17 18.44 40.87
CA LYS A 382 -11.65 18.71 42.24
C LYS A 382 -12.37 18.00 43.40
N LEU A 383 -11.60 17.11 44.07
CA LEU A 383 -11.56 16.74 45.51
C LEU A 383 -12.81 16.01 46.10
N CYS A 384 -12.75 15.09 47.07
CA CYS A 384 -11.69 14.56 47.94
C CYS A 384 -12.19 13.32 48.72
N LEU A 385 -11.22 12.51 49.20
CA LEU A 385 -11.11 11.86 50.53
C LEU A 385 -12.15 10.83 51.03
N SER A 386 -11.61 9.66 51.37
CA SER A 386 -11.80 9.08 52.72
C SER A 386 -10.51 8.38 53.16
N GLU A 387 -9.85 8.94 54.18
CA GLU A 387 -8.76 8.33 54.95
C GLU A 387 -9.30 7.44 56.08
N SER A 388 -8.42 6.53 56.51
CA SER A 388 -8.12 6.08 57.89
C SER A 388 -8.17 4.54 58.00
N SER A 389 -7.25 3.84 58.65
CA SER A 389 -5.92 4.09 59.23
C SER A 389 -5.51 2.77 59.90
N ASN A 390 -4.22 2.40 59.87
CA ASN A 390 -3.45 1.94 61.04
C ASN A 390 -2.07 1.42 60.64
N GLU A 391 -1.04 2.20 60.97
CA GLU A 391 0.34 1.76 61.12
C GLU A 391 0.60 1.38 62.58
N ASN A 392 1.44 0.36 62.82
CA ASN A 392 2.20 0.26 64.04
C ASN A 392 3.63 -0.27 63.77
N ARG A 393 4.54 0.69 63.97
CA ARG A 393 5.98 0.68 64.29
C ARG A 393 6.74 -0.64 64.57
N SER A 394 7.93 -0.62 63.96
CA SER A 394 9.22 -1.29 64.12
C SER A 394 9.74 -1.63 65.53
N GLN A 395 10.50 -2.74 65.63
CA GLN A 395 11.73 -2.86 66.45
C GLN A 395 12.58 -4.13 66.14
N ASN A 396 13.79 -3.89 65.60
CA ASN A 396 15.13 -4.41 65.97
C ASN A 396 15.50 -5.90 66.17
N ASN A 397 16.56 -6.30 65.43
CA ASN A 397 17.88 -6.85 65.83
C ASN A 397 18.29 -8.26 65.33
N LYS A 398 19.46 -8.28 64.61
CA LYS A 398 20.61 -9.23 64.65
C LYS A 398 20.31 -10.73 64.35
N THR A 399 21.08 -11.52 63.58
CA THR A 399 22.53 -11.64 63.38
C THR A 399 22.83 -12.70 62.29
N LEU A 400 23.83 -12.46 61.44
CA LEU A 400 24.92 -13.31 60.91
C LEU A 400 24.76 -14.78 60.38
N HIS A 401 25.49 -14.99 59.26
CA HIS A 401 26.08 -16.21 58.63
C HIS A 401 25.19 -17.19 57.86
N SER A 402 25.59 -17.82 56.74
CA SER A 402 26.60 -17.69 55.65
C SER A 402 26.24 -18.85 54.67
N ASP A 403 26.38 -18.79 53.35
CA ASP A 403 27.58 -18.93 52.52
C ASP A 403 27.17 -18.58 51.06
N GLN A 404 27.72 -17.55 50.42
CA GLN A 404 28.88 -17.58 49.50
C GLN A 404 28.75 -18.49 48.26
N GLU A 405 28.38 -17.89 47.13
CA GLU A 405 29.15 -18.03 45.88
C GLU A 405 29.33 -16.63 45.24
N GLN A 406 30.54 -16.08 45.38
CA GLN A 406 30.94 -14.78 44.87
C GLN A 406 31.44 -14.90 43.43
N HIS A 407 30.73 -14.31 42.47
CA HIS A 407 31.32 -13.88 41.20
C HIS A 407 31.76 -12.41 41.36
N PHE A 408 33.06 -12.20 41.54
CA PHE A 408 33.67 -10.88 41.72
C PHE A 408 33.61 -10.10 40.40
N TYR A 409 32.62 -9.22 40.24
CA TYR A 409 32.70 -8.14 39.26
C TYR A 409 33.74 -7.13 39.78
N SER A 410 34.84 -6.94 39.04
CA SER A 410 35.87 -5.96 39.39
C SER A 410 35.23 -4.58 39.60
N LEU A 411 35.57 -3.91 40.70
CA LEU A 411 35.12 -2.56 41.05
C LEU A 411 35.33 -1.57 39.89
N ASP A 412 36.37 -1.80 39.08
CA ASP A 412 36.68 -1.02 37.89
C ASP A 412 35.58 -1.12 36.81
N ASN A 413 35.01 -2.30 36.59
CA ASN A 413 33.93 -2.51 35.62
C ASN A 413 32.64 -1.79 36.06
N TYR A 414 32.37 -1.74 37.38
CA TYR A 414 31.22 -1.03 37.91
C TYR A 414 31.39 0.49 37.80
N LEU A 415 32.60 1.00 38.06
CA LEU A 415 32.90 2.43 37.90
C LEU A 415 32.84 2.85 36.42
N GLU A 416 33.35 2.03 35.51
CA GLU A 416 33.26 2.28 34.05
C GLU A 416 31.80 2.27 33.57
N LEU A 417 30.98 1.35 34.05
CA LEU A 417 29.55 1.28 33.70
C LEU A 417 28.79 2.50 34.24
N LYS A 418 29.12 2.96 35.45
CA LYS A 418 28.53 4.16 36.05
C LYS A 418 28.90 5.43 35.28
N GLU A 419 30.13 5.51 34.79
CA GLU A 419 30.59 6.61 33.93
C GLU A 419 29.88 6.60 32.57
N LYS A 420 29.77 5.43 31.92
CA LYS A 420 28.99 5.27 30.68
C LYS A 420 27.52 5.64 30.86
N LEU A 421 26.92 5.26 32.00
CA LEU A 421 25.53 5.60 32.31
C LEU A 421 25.34 7.13 32.47
N ARG A 422 26.30 7.80 33.11
CA ARG A 422 26.31 9.27 33.23
C ARG A 422 26.39 9.92 31.85
N ASP A 423 27.32 9.46 31.00
CA ASP A 423 27.49 9.99 29.65
C ASP A 423 26.25 9.76 28.77
N THR A 424 25.55 8.64 28.93
CA THR A 424 24.29 8.39 28.21
C THR A 424 23.16 9.29 28.70
N ASN A 425 23.07 9.54 30.01
CA ASN A 425 22.05 10.45 30.56
C ASN A 425 22.28 11.89 30.11
N GLU A 426 23.53 12.36 30.09
CA GLU A 426 23.85 13.69 29.55
C GLU A 426 23.59 13.82 28.04
N LYS A 427 23.68 12.72 27.29
CA LYS A 427 23.29 12.69 25.87
C LYS A 427 21.76 12.71 25.72
N LEU A 428 21.04 12.03 26.60
CA LEU A 428 19.58 12.00 26.62
C LEU A 428 19.03 13.40 26.90
N GLU A 429 19.53 14.08 27.94
CA GLU A 429 19.13 15.45 28.28
C GLU A 429 19.40 16.43 27.13
N ARG A 430 20.55 16.33 26.48
CA ARG A 430 20.87 17.15 25.28
C ARG A 430 19.90 16.88 24.12
N MET A 431 19.49 15.64 23.94
CA MET A 431 18.54 15.26 22.90
C MET A 431 17.13 15.77 23.22
N GLU A 432 16.71 15.75 24.48
CA GLU A 432 15.43 16.31 24.92
C GLU A 432 15.35 17.82 24.69
N VAL A 433 16.43 18.56 24.99
CA VAL A 433 16.53 19.99 24.67
C VAL A 433 16.42 20.23 23.16
N SER A 434 17.16 19.47 22.35
CA SER A 434 17.10 19.58 20.88
C SER A 434 15.71 19.25 20.32
N ASN A 435 15.03 18.24 20.86
CA ASN A 435 13.66 17.90 20.46
C ASN A 435 12.66 19.01 20.80
N SER A 436 12.84 19.68 21.95
CA SER A 436 12.04 20.85 22.34
C SER A 436 12.23 22.01 21.36
N GLU A 437 13.46 22.28 20.95
CA GLU A 437 13.78 23.30 19.94
C GLU A 437 13.15 22.98 18.57
N ILE A 438 13.25 21.72 18.11
CA ILE A 438 12.65 21.26 16.85
C ILE A 438 11.12 21.44 16.90
N LEU A 439 10.47 21.03 17.99
CA LEU A 439 9.02 21.25 18.17
C LEU A 439 8.65 22.74 18.14
N GLY A 440 9.51 23.60 18.68
CA GLY A 440 9.39 25.05 18.56
C GLY A 440 9.43 25.53 17.11
N THR A 441 10.39 25.07 16.32
CA THR A 441 10.51 25.42 14.89
C THR A 441 9.33 24.92 14.07
N LEU A 442 8.84 23.70 14.34
CA LEU A 442 7.66 23.15 13.66
C LEU A 442 6.40 23.99 13.92
N LYS A 443 6.19 24.41 15.17
CA LYS A 443 5.08 25.32 15.51
C LYS A 443 5.20 26.67 14.81
N GLN A 444 6.42 27.19 14.64
CA GLN A 444 6.65 28.43 13.88
C GLN A 444 6.35 28.25 12.38
N MET A 445 6.78 27.13 11.78
CA MET A 445 6.48 26.81 10.38
C MET A 445 4.98 26.63 10.15
N GLN A 446 4.27 25.99 11.08
CA GLN A 446 2.82 25.81 10.99
C GLN A 446 2.08 27.15 11.02
N ARG A 447 2.46 28.07 11.91
CA ARG A 447 1.91 29.46 11.93
C ARG A 447 2.28 30.28 10.69
N ALA A 448 3.37 29.94 10.01
CA ALA A 448 3.75 30.59 8.75
C ALA A 448 2.89 30.06 7.59
N LEU A 449 2.61 28.76 7.56
CA LEU A 449 1.69 28.15 6.59
C LEU A 449 0.27 28.70 6.73
N GLU A 450 -0.25 28.77 7.96
CA GLU A 450 -1.58 29.35 8.23
C GLU A 450 -1.68 30.80 7.76
N ARG A 451 -0.60 31.59 7.93
CA ARG A 451 -0.54 32.97 7.42
C ARG A 451 -0.48 33.03 5.89
N LEU A 452 0.30 32.16 5.25
CA LEU A 452 0.36 32.10 3.79
C LEU A 452 -0.96 31.64 3.17
N GLU A 453 -1.67 30.71 3.81
CA GLU A 453 -3.02 30.30 3.38
C GLU A 453 -4.01 31.45 3.54
N TYR A 454 -3.96 32.17 4.66
CA TYR A 454 -4.75 33.39 4.86
C TYR A 454 -4.46 34.42 3.77
N ASP A 455 -3.19 34.75 3.51
CA ASP A 455 -2.79 35.70 2.47
C ASP A 455 -3.23 35.23 1.07
N GLN A 456 -3.13 33.93 0.78
CA GLN A 456 -3.56 33.37 -0.50
C GLN A 456 -5.07 33.48 -0.69
N THR A 457 -5.87 33.25 0.36
CA THR A 457 -7.33 33.43 0.29
C THR A 457 -7.71 34.90 0.16
N HIS A 458 -7.04 35.80 0.89
CA HIS A 458 -7.26 37.24 0.84
C HIS A 458 -6.92 37.81 -0.55
N ILE A 459 -5.74 37.48 -1.11
CA ILE A 459 -5.33 37.92 -2.45
C ILE A 459 -6.31 37.41 -3.52
N ARG A 460 -6.81 36.17 -3.38
CA ARG A 460 -7.84 35.64 -4.29
C ARG A 460 -9.15 36.42 -4.19
N GLN A 461 -9.58 36.78 -2.98
CA GLN A 461 -10.77 37.60 -2.79
C GLN A 461 -10.60 38.99 -3.40
N GLU A 462 -9.48 39.68 -3.13
CA GLU A 462 -9.19 40.98 -3.74
C GLU A 462 -9.13 40.93 -5.28
N MET A 463 -8.51 39.88 -5.84
CA MET A 463 -8.43 39.70 -7.29
C MET A 463 -9.82 39.48 -7.90
N ASN A 464 -10.67 38.68 -7.24
CA ASN A 464 -12.04 38.46 -7.66
C ASN A 464 -12.90 39.73 -7.57
N GLU A 465 -12.72 40.54 -6.53
CA GLU A 465 -13.41 41.84 -6.41
C GLU A 465 -12.97 42.83 -7.50
N ARG A 466 -11.67 42.89 -7.82
CA ARG A 466 -11.15 43.72 -8.93
C ARG A 466 -11.72 43.28 -10.27
N LEU A 467 -11.75 41.97 -10.54
CA LEU A 467 -12.34 41.42 -11.75
C LEU A 467 -13.85 41.69 -11.84
N LEU A 468 -14.58 41.62 -10.71
CA LEU A 468 -16.00 41.92 -10.66
C LEU A 468 -16.30 43.40 -10.93
N LYS A 469 -15.48 44.31 -10.37
CA LYS A 469 -15.56 45.75 -10.67
C LYS A 469 -15.29 46.04 -12.14
N GLN A 470 -14.28 45.38 -12.72
CA GLN A 470 -13.93 45.52 -14.13
C GLN A 470 -15.06 44.98 -15.04
N TYR A 471 -15.65 43.84 -14.68
CA TYR A 471 -16.80 43.26 -15.38
C TYR A 471 -18.02 44.19 -15.35
N ASN A 472 -18.35 44.77 -14.19
CA ASN A 472 -19.47 45.70 -14.06
C ASN A 472 -19.25 47.01 -14.86
N GLN A 473 -18.00 47.46 -15.01
CA GLN A 473 -17.64 48.57 -15.91
C GLN A 473 -17.81 48.22 -17.40
N TYR A 474 -17.51 46.99 -17.82
CA TYR A 474 -17.73 46.57 -19.22
C TYR A 474 -19.21 46.30 -19.53
N ARG A 475 -20.01 45.91 -18.53
CA ARG A 475 -21.45 45.65 -18.68
C ARG A 475 -22.28 46.92 -18.88
N SER A 476 -21.82 48.07 -18.41
CA SER A 476 -22.47 49.38 -18.63
C SER A 476 -22.10 50.01 -19.98
N ALA A 477 -21.16 49.43 -20.72
CA ALA A 477 -20.80 49.80 -22.08
C ALA A 477 -21.38 48.79 -23.09
N SER A 478 -21.50 49.19 -24.37
CA SER A 478 -22.32 48.61 -25.45
C SER A 478 -22.50 47.06 -25.47
N PRO A 479 -23.57 46.53 -26.10
CA PRO A 479 -23.93 45.10 -26.07
C PRO A 479 -22.81 44.12 -26.49
N THR A 480 -21.93 44.56 -27.38
CA THR A 480 -20.75 43.81 -27.87
C THR A 480 -19.64 43.66 -26.82
N GLN A 481 -19.51 44.59 -25.87
CA GLN A 481 -18.54 44.48 -24.76
C GLN A 481 -19.05 43.62 -23.60
N ALA A 482 -20.37 43.48 -23.44
CA ALA A 482 -20.97 42.56 -22.46
C ALA A 482 -20.66 41.07 -22.78
N GLN A 483 -20.55 40.71 -24.07
CA GLN A 483 -20.10 39.37 -24.48
C GLN A 483 -18.63 39.10 -24.14
N ILE A 484 -17.75 40.10 -24.27
CA ILE A 484 -16.33 39.99 -23.87
C ILE A 484 -16.19 39.85 -22.35
N GLY A 485 -16.98 40.61 -21.58
CA GLY A 485 -17.05 40.47 -20.12
C GLY A 485 -17.52 39.09 -19.65
N ALA A 486 -18.50 38.49 -20.34
CA ALA A 486 -19.00 37.15 -20.02
C ALA A 486 -17.93 36.06 -20.25
N VAL A 487 -17.10 36.21 -21.29
CA VAL A 487 -15.97 35.30 -21.57
C VAL A 487 -14.90 35.42 -20.48
N MET A 488 -14.58 36.62 -19.98
CA MET A 488 -13.62 36.78 -18.88
C MET A 488 -14.12 36.15 -17.55
N MET A 489 -15.40 36.28 -17.21
CA MET A 489 -15.99 35.61 -16.02
C MET A 489 -16.00 34.08 -16.13
N SER A 490 -16.18 33.53 -17.34
CA SER A 490 -16.08 32.09 -17.58
C SER A 490 -14.66 31.57 -17.38
N ALA A 491 -13.63 32.39 -17.64
CA ALA A 491 -12.23 32.07 -17.34
C ALA A 491 -11.91 32.11 -15.84
N SER A 492 -12.54 32.99 -15.04
CA SER A 492 -12.42 32.99 -13.58
C SER A 492 -13.05 31.75 -12.92
N THR A 493 -14.00 31.09 -13.60
CA THR A 493 -14.61 29.84 -13.14
C THR A 493 -13.63 28.63 -13.21
N LEU A 494 -12.53 28.75 -13.97
CA LEU A 494 -11.45 27.75 -14.05
C LEU A 494 -10.49 27.75 -12.84
N MET A 495 -10.68 28.66 -11.88
CA MET A 495 -9.95 28.67 -10.59
C MET A 495 -10.83 28.17 -9.42
N ARG A 496 -11.91 27.42 -9.70
CA ARG A 496 -12.55 26.54 -8.71
C ARG A 496 -11.86 25.17 -8.75
N PRO A 497 -11.69 24.47 -7.61
CA PRO A 497 -11.24 23.09 -7.66
C PRO A 497 -12.22 22.29 -8.53
N ASN A 498 -11.66 21.58 -9.53
CA ASN A 498 -12.36 20.81 -10.54
C ASN A 498 -13.39 19.84 -9.92
N GLN A 499 -14.65 20.27 -9.74
CA GLN A 499 -15.78 19.37 -9.53
C GLN A 499 -16.19 18.63 -10.83
N GLN A 500 -15.54 18.90 -11.97
CA GLN A 500 -15.72 18.17 -13.23
C GLN A 500 -14.78 16.96 -13.41
N GLN A 501 -13.88 16.67 -12.47
CA GLN A 501 -13.14 15.39 -12.46
C GLN A 501 -14.01 14.19 -12.02
N GLN A 502 -15.26 14.41 -11.58
CA GLN A 502 -16.15 13.36 -11.11
C GLN A 502 -17.09 12.76 -12.17
N LYS A 503 -17.02 13.17 -13.44
CA LYS A 503 -17.87 12.60 -14.52
C LYS A 503 -17.15 11.72 -15.55
N TYR A 504 -15.84 11.51 -15.42
CA TYR A 504 -15.09 10.53 -16.24
C TYR A 504 -14.42 9.44 -15.39
N VAL A 505 -14.91 9.23 -14.16
CA VAL A 505 -14.51 8.15 -13.23
C VAL A 505 -15.69 7.18 -12.97
N HIS A 506 -16.74 7.26 -13.79
CA HIS A 506 -17.79 6.24 -13.85
C HIS A 506 -17.35 5.16 -14.85
N ASN A 507 -16.62 4.16 -14.36
CA ASN A 507 -16.71 2.76 -14.83
C ASN A 507 -15.85 1.78 -13.99
N TYR A 508 -15.75 2.01 -12.67
CA TYR A 508 -15.45 0.96 -11.69
C TYR A 508 -16.23 1.23 -10.41
N SER A 509 -17.56 1.15 -10.48
CA SER A 509 -18.39 0.91 -9.31
C SER A 509 -19.82 0.62 -9.77
N THR A 510 -20.18 -0.65 -9.83
CA THR A 510 -21.57 -1.04 -9.75
C THR A 510 -21.87 -1.44 -8.32
N VAL A 511 -22.78 -0.66 -7.73
CA VAL A 511 -23.64 -0.93 -6.55
C VAL A 511 -22.96 -0.82 -5.17
N PHE A 512 -23.30 0.21 -4.38
CA PHE A 512 -24.20 0.14 -3.20
C PHE A 512 -24.28 1.51 -2.47
N PRO A 513 -25.46 1.94 -1.97
CA PRO A 513 -25.63 3.15 -1.17
C PRO A 513 -25.56 2.88 0.35
N ASP A 514 -25.21 3.94 1.08
CA ASP A 514 -25.60 4.30 2.45
C ASP A 514 -25.41 3.27 3.59
N ASN A 515 -24.16 3.00 3.98
CA ASN A 515 -23.84 2.52 5.35
C ASN A 515 -22.41 2.88 5.84
N LEU A 516 -21.80 3.93 5.28
CA LEU A 516 -20.37 4.24 5.43
C LEU A 516 -19.90 4.59 6.86
N ILE A 517 -20.81 4.95 7.78
CA ILE A 517 -20.44 5.49 9.10
C ILE A 517 -20.18 4.35 10.10
N LEU A 518 -21.11 3.39 10.23
CA LEU A 518 -20.94 2.18 11.06
C LEU A 518 -19.76 1.31 10.60
N GLU A 519 -19.52 1.23 9.29
CA GLU A 519 -18.39 0.49 8.71
C GLU A 519 -17.03 1.02 9.15
N THR A 520 -16.91 2.32 9.41
CA THR A 520 -15.64 2.95 9.82
C THR A 520 -15.34 2.80 11.29
N GLU A 521 -16.35 2.67 12.15
CA GLU A 521 -16.18 2.56 13.60
C GLU A 521 -15.72 1.16 14.02
N LEU A 522 -16.27 0.09 13.42
CA LEU A 522 -15.84 -1.30 13.67
C LEU A 522 -14.38 -1.53 13.27
N LEU A 523 -13.99 -1.02 12.11
CA LEU A 523 -12.62 -1.08 11.59
C LEU A 523 -11.65 -0.25 12.45
N THR A 524 -12.12 0.88 13.00
CA THR A 524 -11.34 1.70 13.94
C THR A 524 -11.16 1.00 15.28
N SER A 525 -12.17 0.25 15.76
CA SER A 525 -12.10 -0.51 17.01
C SER A 525 -11.25 -1.77 16.91
N ALA A 526 -11.09 -2.36 15.72
CA ALA A 526 -10.22 -3.52 15.51
C ALA A 526 -8.74 -3.13 15.34
N ILE A 527 -8.44 -1.88 14.95
CA ILE A 527 -7.07 -1.38 14.80
C ILE A 527 -6.57 -0.61 16.04
N LYS A 528 -7.47 0.00 16.82
CA LYS A 528 -7.14 0.58 18.12
C LYS A 528 -7.01 -0.51 19.17
#